data_AF-A0A9P9IC62-F1
#
_entry.id   AF-A0A9P9IC62-F1
#
_cell.length_a   1.000
_cell.length_b   1.000
_cell.length_c   1.000
_cell.angle_alpha   90.00
_cell.angle_beta   90.00
_cell.angle_gamma   90.00
#
_symmetry.space_group_name_H-M   'P 1'
#
loop_
_entity.id
_entity.type
_entity.pdbx_description
1 polymer ?
#
loop_
_entity_poly.entity_id
_entity_poly.type
_entity_poly.pdbx_seq_one_letter_code
_entity_poly.pdbx_strand_id
1 'polypeptide(L)'
;MSQTLRLLRLRAPLSLTQTRTFQSSIRLSSGKETKLHTDPESRKADVEAEKQDSLKSQQDGKGHWKEGLASDSESIIKADRNEAAATEENIKKLQEETKKVAGK
;
A
#
# COMPACT_ATOMS: atom_id res chain seq x y z
N MET A 1 74.26 -14.66 -11.24
CA MET A 1 72.83 -14.98 -11.49
C MET A 1 72.01 -13.82 -10.95
N SER A 2 71.47 -12.98 -11.83
CA SER A 2 70.75 -11.75 -11.44
C SER A 2 69.27 -12.07 -11.22
N GLN A 3 68.75 -11.85 -10.02
CA GLN A 3 67.33 -12.08 -9.69
C GLN A 3 66.54 -10.78 -9.86
N THR A 4 65.69 -10.73 -10.87
CA THR A 4 64.73 -9.64 -11.09
C THR A 4 63.53 -9.79 -10.16
N LEU A 5 63.41 -8.90 -9.18
CA LEU A 5 62.24 -8.83 -8.29
C LEU A 5 61.05 -8.19 -9.05
N ARG A 6 60.02 -9.01 -9.34
CA ARG A 6 58.75 -8.57 -9.91
C ARG A 6 57.86 -8.00 -8.79
N LEU A 7 57.59 -6.69 -8.83
CA LEU A 7 56.61 -6.04 -7.96
C LEU A 7 55.19 -6.43 -8.38
N LEU A 8 54.48 -7.20 -7.54
CA LEU A 8 53.04 -7.40 -7.68
C LEU A 8 52.31 -6.14 -7.20
N ARG A 9 51.68 -5.40 -8.13
CA ARG A 9 50.65 -4.40 -7.81
C ARG A 9 49.39 -5.12 -7.35
N LEU A 10 49.07 -5.08 -6.06
CA LEU A 10 47.75 -5.46 -5.57
C LEU A 10 46.73 -4.42 -6.05
N ARG A 11 45.81 -4.84 -6.92
CA ARG A 11 44.67 -4.04 -7.36
C ARG A 11 43.58 -4.18 -6.29
N ALA A 12 43.38 -3.14 -5.49
CA ALA A 12 42.30 -3.12 -4.50
C ALA A 12 40.93 -3.29 -5.20
N PRO A 13 40.01 -4.10 -4.66
CA PRO A 13 38.66 -4.17 -5.19
C PRO A 13 37.97 -2.81 -4.91
N LEU A 14 37.56 -2.14 -5.98
CA LEU A 14 36.62 -1.01 -5.88
C LEU A 14 35.27 -1.58 -5.43
N SER A 15 35.04 -1.63 -4.13
CA SER A 15 33.71 -1.87 -3.59
C SER A 15 32.85 -0.65 -3.90
N LEU A 16 32.06 -0.72 -4.98
CA LEU A 16 31.00 0.26 -5.22
C LEU A 16 29.94 0.04 -4.14
N THR A 17 29.99 0.84 -3.08
CA THR A 17 28.91 0.92 -2.10
C THR A 17 27.69 1.50 -2.81
N GLN A 18 26.72 0.65 -3.14
CA GLN A 18 25.45 1.07 -3.74
C GLN A 18 24.66 1.89 -2.70
N THR A 19 24.83 3.20 -2.71
CA THR A 19 23.98 4.11 -1.93
C THR A 19 22.67 4.28 -2.69
N ARG A 20 21.57 3.72 -2.16
CA ARG A 20 20.24 4.03 -2.69
C ARG A 20 19.92 5.48 -2.37
N THR A 21 19.73 6.31 -3.40
CA THR A 21 19.23 7.68 -3.24
C THR A 21 17.74 7.66 -2.88
N PHE A 22 17.28 8.63 -2.10
CA PHE A 22 15.84 8.79 -1.82
C PHE A 22 15.11 9.14 -3.12
N GLN A 23 14.22 8.25 -3.58
CA GLN A 23 13.35 8.51 -4.70
C GLN A 23 12.04 9.13 -4.21
N SER A 24 11.67 10.28 -4.77
CA SER A 24 10.34 10.84 -4.63
C SER A 24 9.35 10.06 -5.51
N SER A 25 8.21 9.67 -4.94
CA SER A 25 7.08 9.13 -5.69
C SER A 25 6.11 10.23 -6.08
N ILE A 26 5.28 9.95 -7.09
CA ILE A 26 4.15 10.82 -7.46
C ILE A 26 3.18 10.89 -6.27
N ARG A 27 2.72 12.10 -5.96
CA ARG A 27 1.66 12.34 -4.97
C ARG A 27 0.33 11.91 -5.56
N LEU A 28 -0.20 10.79 -5.11
CA LEU A 28 -1.54 10.33 -5.47
C LEU A 28 -2.58 10.90 -4.49
N SER A 29 -3.79 11.13 -4.99
CA SER A 29 -4.92 11.54 -4.15
C SER A 29 -5.31 10.37 -3.24
N SER A 30 -5.54 10.66 -1.96
CA SER A 30 -6.03 9.68 -0.99
C SER A 30 -7.55 9.51 -1.09
N GLY A 31 -8.02 8.27 -0.97
CA GLY A 31 -9.44 7.92 -1.03
C GLY A 31 -9.96 7.59 -2.42
N LYS A 32 -11.23 7.17 -2.46
CA LYS A 32 -11.90 6.68 -3.66
C LYS A 32 -12.16 7.77 -4.70
N GLU A 33 -11.91 7.46 -5.97
CA GLU A 33 -12.15 8.36 -7.11
C GLU A 33 -13.65 8.58 -7.34
N THR A 34 -14.48 7.59 -6.99
CA THR A 34 -15.95 7.71 -6.98
C THR A 34 -16.48 8.86 -6.11
N LYS A 35 -15.72 9.29 -5.08
CA LYS A 35 -16.09 10.43 -4.20
C LYS A 35 -15.55 11.78 -4.69
N LEU A 36 -15.00 11.88 -5.89
CA LEU A 36 -14.39 13.12 -6.42
C LEU A 36 -15.37 14.29 -6.55
N HIS A 37 -16.66 14.03 -6.79
CA HIS A 37 -17.70 15.06 -6.97
C HIS A 37 -18.47 15.39 -5.70
N THR A 38 -18.09 14.82 -4.56
CA THR A 38 -18.67 15.14 -3.25
C THR A 38 -18.08 16.45 -2.72
N ASP A 39 -18.80 17.09 -1.79
CA ASP A 39 -18.32 18.28 -1.09
C ASP A 39 -16.86 18.09 -0.60
N PRO A 40 -15.92 18.98 -0.98
CA PRO A 40 -14.51 18.82 -0.67
C PRO A 40 -14.20 18.80 0.83
N GLU A 41 -14.99 19.52 1.64
CA GLU A 41 -14.76 19.62 3.08
C GLU A 41 -15.25 18.36 3.80
N SER A 42 -16.42 17.84 3.42
CA SER A 42 -16.90 16.56 3.96
C SER A 42 -15.93 15.41 3.63
N ARG A 43 -15.39 15.39 2.40
CA ARG A 43 -14.42 14.38 1.98
C ARG A 43 -13.11 14.44 2.78
N LYS A 44 -12.61 15.64 3.09
CA LYS A 44 -11.40 15.78 3.93
C LYS A 44 -11.67 15.29 5.35
N ALA A 45 -12.84 15.60 5.92
CA ALA A 45 -13.22 15.17 7.25
C ALA A 45 -13.31 13.63 7.34
N ASP A 46 -13.94 12.99 6.35
CA ASP A 46 -14.03 11.52 6.26
C ASP A 46 -12.64 10.87 6.18
N VAL A 47 -11.78 11.38 5.29
CA VAL A 47 -10.42 10.85 5.11
C VAL A 47 -9.58 11.01 6.37
N GLU A 48 -9.67 12.16 7.05
CA GLU A 48 -8.93 12.37 8.30
C GLU A 48 -9.47 11.46 9.42
N ALA A 49 -10.80 11.29 9.53
CA ALA A 49 -11.39 10.38 10.50
C ALA A 49 -10.91 8.93 10.28
N GLU A 50 -10.91 8.45 9.04
CA GLU A 50 -10.43 7.11 8.70
C GLU A 50 -8.93 6.94 8.96
N LYS A 51 -8.13 7.97 8.65
CA LYS A 51 -6.70 8.00 8.96
C LYS A 51 -6.45 7.91 10.46
N GLN A 52 -7.17 8.69 11.27
CA GLN A 52 -7.02 8.65 12.73
C GLN A 52 -7.38 7.28 13.29
N ASP A 53 -8.45 6.66 12.80
CA ASP A 53 -8.82 5.31 13.22
C ASP A 53 -7.80 4.25 12.77
N SER A 54 -7.20 4.40 11.58
CA SER A 54 -6.09 3.55 11.13
C SER A 54 -4.87 3.67 12.03
N LEU A 55 -4.52 4.89 12.46
CA LEU A 55 -3.40 5.14 13.37
C LEU A 55 -3.65 4.52 14.74
N LYS A 56 -4.87 4.66 15.28
CA LYS A 56 -5.27 4.01 16.54
C LYS A 56 -5.19 2.48 16.43
N SER A 57 -5.76 1.91 15.36
CA SER A 57 -5.70 0.47 15.11
C SER A 57 -4.26 -0.05 15.00
N GLN A 58 -3.37 0.74 14.40
CA GLN A 58 -1.95 0.42 14.31
C GLN A 58 -1.25 0.47 15.68
N GLN A 59 -1.57 1.45 16.52
CA GLN A 59 -1.09 1.53 17.90
C GLN A 59 -1.57 0.34 18.74
N ASP A 60 -2.81 -0.10 18.54
CA ASP A 60 -3.40 -1.27 19.22
C ASP A 60 -2.91 -2.62 18.68
N GLY A 61 -2.00 -2.62 17.69
CA GLY A 61 -1.48 -3.84 17.05
C GLY A 61 -2.48 -4.55 16.13
N LYS A 62 -3.65 -3.96 15.87
CA LYS A 62 -4.70 -4.45 14.96
C LYS A 62 -4.70 -3.68 13.64
N GLY A 63 -3.52 -3.23 13.21
CA GLY A 63 -3.35 -2.51 11.97
C GLY A 63 -3.86 -3.35 10.80
N HIS A 64 -4.93 -2.90 10.17
CA HIS A 64 -5.53 -3.54 9.01
C HIS A 64 -5.58 -2.54 7.86
N TRP A 65 -5.53 -3.07 6.64
CA TRP A 65 -5.69 -2.26 5.45
C TRP A 65 -7.12 -1.70 5.40
N LYS A 66 -7.23 -0.38 5.20
CA LYS A 66 -8.52 0.33 5.14
C LYS A 66 -8.87 0.71 3.70
N GLU A 67 -10.02 0.22 3.25
CA GLU A 67 -10.50 0.44 1.88
C GLU A 67 -10.87 1.91 1.60
N GLY A 68 -11.36 2.66 2.59
CA GLY A 68 -11.80 4.05 2.38
C GLY A 68 -10.66 5.06 2.18
N LEU A 69 -9.43 4.71 2.61
CA LEU A 69 -8.21 5.48 2.35
C LEU A 69 -7.56 5.13 1.01
N ALA A 70 -7.83 3.93 0.49
CA ALA A 70 -7.25 3.44 -0.76
C ALA A 70 -7.94 4.05 -1.99
N SER A 71 -7.22 4.10 -3.11
CA SER A 71 -7.84 4.39 -4.41
C SER A 71 -8.72 3.22 -4.87
N ASP A 72 -9.70 3.49 -5.74
CA ASP A 72 -10.57 2.47 -6.33
C ASP A 72 -9.77 1.40 -7.09
N SER A 73 -8.65 1.76 -7.71
CA SER A 73 -7.79 0.79 -8.38
C SER A 73 -7.03 -0.11 -7.39
N GLU A 74 -6.62 0.44 -6.25
CA GLU A 74 -5.90 -0.31 -5.21
C GLU A 74 -6.84 -1.29 -4.50
N SER A 75 -8.09 -0.89 -4.26
CA SER A 75 -9.07 -1.77 -3.61
C SER A 75 -9.43 -2.99 -4.46
N ILE A 76 -9.53 -2.82 -5.78
CA ILE A 76 -9.77 -3.93 -6.72
C ILE A 76 -8.62 -4.95 -6.66
N ILE A 77 -7.36 -4.48 -6.71
CA ILE A 77 -6.18 -5.36 -6.65
C ILE A 77 -6.11 -6.07 -5.29
N LYS A 78 -6.46 -5.38 -4.20
CA LYS A 78 -6.46 -5.94 -2.85
C LYS A 78 -7.57 -6.99 -2.67
N ALA A 79 -8.73 -6.75 -3.27
CA ALA A 79 -9.82 -7.71 -3.31
C ALA A 79 -9.42 -8.96 -4.12
N ASP A 80 -8.82 -8.79 -5.30
CA ASP A 80 -8.33 -9.90 -6.13
C ASP A 80 -7.29 -10.76 -5.39
N ARG A 81 -6.42 -10.12 -4.62
CA ARG A 81 -5.43 -10.80 -3.80
C ARG A 81 -5.99 -11.44 -2.53
N ASN A 82 -7.31 -11.34 -2.28
CA ASN A 82 -7.97 -11.77 -1.04
C ASN A 82 -7.35 -11.15 0.23
N GLU A 83 -6.72 -9.98 0.12
CA GLU A 83 -6.16 -9.23 1.26
C GLU A 83 -7.17 -8.25 1.86
N ALA A 84 -8.31 -8.03 1.19
CA ALA A 84 -9.45 -7.37 1.79
C ALA A 84 -9.96 -8.24 2.95
N ALA A 85 -10.30 -7.63 4.08
CA ALA A 85 -10.85 -8.33 5.24
C ALA A 85 -12.25 -8.88 4.94
N ALA A 86 -12.32 -9.95 4.15
CA ALA A 86 -13.51 -10.70 3.85
C ALA A 86 -13.81 -11.60 5.05
N THR A 87 -14.32 -11.00 6.12
CA THR A 87 -14.89 -11.78 7.23
C THR A 87 -16.04 -12.63 6.70
N GLU A 88 -16.23 -13.84 7.24
CA GLU A 88 -17.32 -14.74 6.83
C GLU A 88 -18.69 -14.05 6.89
N GLU A 89 -18.86 -13.11 7.83
CA GLU A 89 -20.05 -12.28 7.96
C GLU A 89 -20.28 -11.35 6.75
N ASN A 90 -19.22 -10.73 6.23
CA ASN A 90 -19.31 -9.89 5.04
C ASN A 90 -19.61 -10.74 3.80
N ILE A 91 -19.01 -11.92 3.68
CA ILE A 91 -19.30 -12.84 2.56
C ILE A 91 -20.78 -13.29 2.61
N LYS A 92 -21.30 -13.63 3.79
CA LYS A 92 -22.73 -13.99 3.96
C LYS A 92 -23.65 -12.84 3.57
N LYS A 93 -23.36 -11.60 4.01
CA LYS A 93 -24.15 -10.42 3.63
C LYS A 93 -24.13 -10.19 2.12
N LEU A 94 -22.97 -10.31 1.47
CA LEU A 94 -22.86 -10.18 0.01
C LEU A 94 -23.66 -11.27 -0.73
N GLN A 95 -23.66 -12.50 -0.23
CA GLN A 95 -24.47 -13.59 -0.78
C GLN A 95 -25.97 -13.33 -0.61
N GLU A 96 -26.42 -12.78 0.52
CA GLU A 96 -27.82 -12.42 0.75
C GLU A 96 -28.28 -11.28 -0.16
N GLU A 97 -27.48 -10.22 -0.31
CA GLU A 97 -27.77 -9.12 -1.23
C GLU A 97 -27.83 -9.61 -2.69
N THR A 98 -26.91 -10.50 -3.09
CA THR A 98 -26.93 -11.12 -4.44
C THR A 98 -28.21 -11.91 -4.67
N LYS A 99 -28.69 -12.66 -3.68
CA LYS A 99 -29.97 -13.39 -3.77
C LYS A 99 -31.16 -12.45 -3.94
N LYS A 100 -31.16 -11.30 -3.26
CA LYS A 100 -32.24 -10.28 -3.39
C LYS A 100 -32.26 -9.64 -4.76
N VAL A 101 -31.09 -9.39 -5.35
CA VAL A 101 -30.98 -8.79 -6.70
C VAL A 101 -31.34 -9.81 -7.79
N ALA A 102 -30.92 -11.07 -7.65
CA ALA A 102 -31.23 -12.13 -8.61
C ALA A 102 -32.68 -12.65 -8.52
N GLY A 103 -33.34 -12.45 -7.38
CA GLY A 103 -34.75 -12.81 -7.18
C GLY A 103 -35.75 -11.75 -7.67
N LYS A 104 -35.29 -10.71 -8.36
CA LYS A 104 -36.08 -9.62 -8.93
C LYS A 104 -36.02 -9.66 -10.44
#